data_AF-A0A8C7Y5D1-F1
#
_entry.id   AF-A0A8C7Y5D1-F1
#
_cell.length_a   1.000
_cell.length_b   1.000
_cell.length_c   1.000
_cell.angle_alpha   90.00
_cell.angle_beta   90.00
_cell.angle_gamma   90.00
#
_symmetry.space_group_name_H-M   'P 1'
#
loop_
_entity.id
_entity.type
_entity.pdbx_description
1 polymer ?
#
loop_
_entity_poly.entity_id
_entity_poly.type
_entity_poly.pdbx_seq_one_letter_code
_entity_poly.pdbx_strand_id
1 'polypeptide(L)' 'MKLPRFHDASNWFMKNQLQSVIRDGVVPAWFHGIISRKKAEELLSSKPAGYFLIRVSESRIGYTLSIR' A
#
# COMPACT_ATOMS: atom_id res chain seq x y z
N MET A 1 -12.98 -18.16 -5.35
CA MET A 1 -12.97 -16.70 -5.12
C MET A 1 -11.95 -16.09 -6.07
N LYS A 2 -12.35 -15.25 -7.05
CA LYS A 2 -11.39 -14.61 -7.97
C LYS A 2 -10.68 -13.47 -7.25
N LEU A 3 -9.36 -13.42 -7.33
CA LEU A 3 -8.58 -12.29 -6.81
C LEU A 3 -8.91 -11.04 -7.65
N PRO A 4 -9.12 -9.88 -7.01
CA PRO A 4 -9.15 -8.60 -7.73
C PRO A 4 -7.94 -8.48 -8.64
N ARG A 5 -8.15 -8.03 -9.87
CA ARG A 5 -7.04 -7.73 -10.77
C ARG A 5 -6.34 -6.47 -10.25
N PHE A 6 -5.05 -6.31 -10.56
CA PHE A 6 -4.27 -5.13 -10.18
C PHE A 6 -4.99 -3.80 -10.52
N HIS A 7 -5.69 -3.77 -11.65
CA HIS A 7 -6.49 -2.61 -12.08
C HIS A 7 -7.62 -2.28 -11.10
N ASP A 8 -8.21 -3.27 -10.42
CA ASP A 8 -9.32 -3.06 -9.49
C ASP A 8 -8.84 -2.34 -8.21
N ALA A 9 -7.67 -2.74 -7.69
CA ALA A 9 -7.07 -2.10 -6.52
C ALA A 9 -6.60 -0.67 -6.83
N SER A 10 -6.01 -0.46 -8.00
CA SER A 10 -5.59 0.87 -8.46
C SER A 10 -6.80 1.80 -8.65
N ASN A 11 -7.82 1.33 -9.38
CA ASN A 11 -9.04 2.09 -9.59
C ASN A 11 -9.75 2.41 -8.28
N TRP A 12 -9.84 1.46 -7.36
CA TRP A 12 -10.42 1.70 -6.05
C TRP A 12 -9.65 2.79 -5.28
N PHE A 13 -8.32 2.71 -5.23
CA PHE A 13 -7.51 3.70 -4.53
C PHE A 13 -7.67 5.10 -5.12
N MET A 14 -7.51 5.22 -6.44
CA MET A 14 -7.59 6.51 -7.14
C MET A 14 -8.96 7.16 -6.99
N LYS A 15 -10.04 6.38 -7.08
CA LYS A 15 -11.41 6.90 -7.02
C LYS A 15 -11.88 7.21 -5.60
N ASN A 16 -11.49 6.41 -4.61
CA ASN A 16 -12.13 6.44 -3.30
C ASN A 16 -11.22 6.92 -2.17
N GLN A 17 -9.90 6.86 -2.33
CA GLN A 17 -8.98 6.98 -1.21
C GLN A 17 -7.89 8.04 -1.41
N LEU A 18 -7.62 8.46 -2.66
CA LEU A 18 -6.54 9.39 -2.99
C LEU A 18 -6.59 10.67 -2.13
N GLN A 19 -7.76 11.31 -2.05
CA GLN A 19 -7.97 12.54 -1.29
C GLN A 19 -7.92 12.34 0.23
N SER A 20 -8.16 11.12 0.71
CA SER A 20 -8.10 10.80 2.14
C SER A 20 -6.67 10.56 2.62
N VAL A 21 -5.79 10.11 1.72
CA VAL A 21 -4.39 9.78 2.02
C VAL A 21 -3.46 10.95 1.73
N ILE A 22 -3.66 11.63 0.60
CA ILE A 22 -2.85 12.78 0.21
C ILE A 22 -3.48 14.03 0.80
N ARG A 23 -2.78 14.68 1.75
CA ARG A 23 -3.18 15.96 2.31
C ARG A 23 -2.25 17.04 1.80
N ASP A 24 -2.80 18.13 1.24
CA ASP A 24 -2.03 19.27 0.75
C ASP A 24 -0.93 18.90 -0.27
N GLY A 25 -1.19 17.87 -1.09
CA GLY A 25 -0.21 17.33 -2.03
C GLY A 25 0.90 16.48 -1.41
N VAL A 26 0.88 16.28 -0.09
CA VAL A 26 1.87 15.50 0.65
C VAL A 26 1.40 14.06 0.82
N VAL A 27 2.27 13.13 0.41
CA VAL A 27 2.10 11.70 0.67
C VAL A 27 2.74 11.38 2.02
N PRO A 28 2.03 10.74 2.97
CA PRO A 28 2.63 10.34 4.23
C PRO A 28 3.80 9.39 4.02
N ALA A 29 4.91 9.58 4.73
CA ALA A 29 6.13 8.77 4.56
C ALA A 29 5.93 7.27 4.84
N TRP A 30 4.90 6.91 5.61
CA TRP A 30 4.53 5.53 5.89
C TRP A 30 3.65 4.91 4.79
N PHE A 31 3.16 5.68 3.81
CA PHE A 31 2.34 5.18 2.72
C PHE A 31 3.17 4.95 1.45
N HIS A 32 3.12 3.73 0.91
CA HIS A 32 3.97 3.33 -0.22
C HIS A 32 3.19 3.04 -1.50
N GLY A 33 1.92 3.45 -1.58
CA GLY A 33 1.11 3.24 -2.77
C GLY A 33 0.74 1.77 -3.00
N ILE A 34 0.50 1.44 -4.27
CA ILE A 34 0.15 0.08 -4.71
C ILE A 34 1.45 -0.67 -4.96
N ILE A 35 1.82 -1.55 -4.03
CA ILE A 35 3.03 -2.38 -4.16
C ILE A 35 2.74 -3.82 -3.75
N SER A 36 3.49 -4.74 -4.37
CA SER A 36 3.46 -6.16 -4.04
C SER A 36 3.92 -6.43 -2.61
N ARG A 37 3.52 -7.59 -2.07
CA ARG A 37 4.04 -8.07 -0.78
C ARG A 37 5.57 -8.20 -0.80
N LYS A 38 6.11 -8.78 -1.87
CA LYS A 38 7.56 -8.96 -2.05
C LYS A 38 8.30 -7.62 -1.98
N LYS A 39 7.78 -6.59 -2.63
CA LYS A 39 8.40 -5.25 -2.61
C LYS A 39 8.38 -4.63 -1.20
N ALA A 40 7.30 -4.83 -0.45
CA ALA A 40 7.22 -4.39 0.94
C ALA A 40 8.25 -5.11 1.84
N GLU A 41 8.40 -6.42 1.68
CA GLU A 41 9.40 -7.22 2.40
C GLU A 41 10.83 -6.76 2.06
N GLU A 42 11.13 -6.48 0.79
CA GLU A 42 12.42 -5.91 0.37
C GLU A 42 12.70 -4.56 1.06
N LEU A 43 11.72 -3.66 1.11
CA LEU A 43 11.86 -2.34 1.75
C LEU A 43 12.07 -2.42 3.28
N LEU A 44 11.52 -3.44 3.92
CA LEU A 44 11.63 -3.67 5.38
C LEU A 44 12.83 -4.56 5.76
N SER A 45 13.46 -5.22 4.78
CA SER A 45 14.52 -6.23 5.00
C SER A 45 15.75 -5.71 5.75
N SER A 46 16.05 -4.42 5.63
CA SER A 46 17.19 -3.76 6.29
C SER A 46 16.79 -2.82 7.43
N LYS A 47 15.50 -2.77 7.80
CA LYS A 47 15.01 -1.87 8.86
C LYS A 47 15.11 -2.52 10.25
N PRO A 48 15.12 -1.74 11.33
CA PRO A 48 14.93 -2.25 12.68
C PRO A 48 13.54 -2.89 12.89
N ALA A 49 13.41 -3.76 13.90
CA ALA A 49 12.12 -4.33 14.28
C ALA A 49 11.09 -3.23 14.61
N GLY A 50 9.82 -3.44 14.23
CA GLY A 50 8.76 -2.47 14.43
C GLY A 50 8.66 -1.37 13.36
N TYR A 51 9.60 -1.31 12.41
CA TYR A 51 9.38 -0.51 11.19
C TYR A 51 8.22 -1.08 10.39
N PHE A 52 7.38 -0.18 9.87
CA PHE A 52 6.20 -0.54 9.12
C PHE A 52 6.00 0.36 7.90
N LEU A 53 5.16 -0.13 6.99
CA LEU A 53 4.57 0.66 5.92
C LEU A 53 3.13 0.22 5.66
N ILE A 54 2.33 1.13 5.13
CA ILE A 54 0.98 0.85 4.62
C ILE A 54 1.05 0.88 3.10
N ARG A 55 0.47 -0.15 2.48
CA ARG A 55 0.36 -0.30 1.03
C ARG A 55 -1.05 -0.68 0.63
N VAL A 56 -1.39 -0.43 -0.63
CA VAL A 56 -2.55 -1.05 -1.27
C VAL A 56 -2.11 -2.39 -1.85
N SER A 57 -2.85 -3.45 -1.55
CA SER A 57 -2.51 -4.78 -2.06
C SER A 57 -2.84 -4.91 -3.54
N GLU A 58 -1.91 -5.47 -4.32
CA GLU A 58 -2.15 -5.78 -5.74
C GLU A 58 -3.14 -6.93 -5.96
N SER A 59 -3.28 -7.81 -4.96
CA SER A 59 -4.09 -9.04 -5.04
C SER A 59 -5.42 -8.92 -4.31
N ARG A 60 -5.67 -7.84 -3.56
CA ARG A 60 -6.89 -7.61 -2.77
C ARG A 60 -7.19 -6.12 -2.69
N ILE A 61 -8.46 -5.72 -2.84
CA ILE A 61 -8.87 -4.33 -2.62
C ILE A 61 -8.75 -4.02 -1.12
N GLY A 62 -8.07 -2.92 -0.80
CA GLY A 62 -7.88 -2.45 0.56
C GLY A 62 -6.42 -2.19 0.93
N TYR A 63 -6.25 -1.69 2.14
CA TYR A 63 -4.93 -1.46 2.72
C TYR A 63 -4.34 -2.72 3.34
N THR A 64 -3.02 -2.77 3.39
CA THR A 64 -2.27 -3.78 4.11
C THR A 64 -1.16 -3.11 4.90
N LEU A 65 -1.12 -3.39 6.20
CA LEU A 65 0.02 -3.08 7.06
C LEU A 65 1.10 -4.14 6.82
N SER A 66 2.31 -3.72 6.50
CA SER A 66 3.49 -4.59 6.46
C SER A 66 4.46 -4.11 7.54
N ILE A 67 4.88 -5.01 8.41
CA ILE A 67 5.77 -4.73 9.55
C ILE A 67 6.95 -5.70 9.51
N ARG A 68 8.10 -5.27 9.99
CA ARG A 68 9.24 -6.14 10.24
C ARG A 68 9.16 -6.79 11.61
#